data_AF-A0A7Y5D023-F1
#
_entry.id   AF-A0A7Y5D023-F1
#
_cell.length_a   1.000
_cell.length_b   1.000
_cell.length_c   1.000
_cell.angle_alpha   90.00
_cell.angle_beta   90.00
_cell.angle_gamma   90.00
#
_symmetry.space_group_name_H-M   'P 1'
#
loop_
_entity.id
_entity.type
_entity.pdbx_description
1 polymer ?
#
loop_
_entity_poly.entity_id
_entity_poly.type
_entity_poly.pdbx_seq_one_letter_code
_entity_poly.pdbx_strand_id
1 'polypeptide(L)'
;MLPGITESQHALIQEVVSRIVETAHPEKIICYGVRAKSHNFWSSFISTDKTNAVTTMDLLIILHYKDKSKRESISDAVEKLSNESLSLIPIVHSIDAVNSNLESGNPFFVTLYKKGVLLYDNNAVPLIAPPTEVNPEVQTSFDTGTRRKFDLGQALYESAVECSRAGRYEVAVFMLHQAVELTSISLLRNCLGYKPTTHSIRRLFLLLENITLDIHEIFPRSTESDLEIFNILQRAYSDVRYKELYSVSSESVSSLLSRVAQFQKLASNICQAKWEEIQSVQLVEVKQSRFINTYNLPPFESIGLDTFSDIIFQKGDAEAIQIESDADMAHIIGTNIEDNRLWITTKNESFEVIPHSIIRLTYSTLSSVVVNHSGEVTCKEPIEANFFGIIQNGKGQVNLKVDVSILDATVTKTGTLRISGSALKANIMNTGPGSFEGLDLEASEAKVTIKDSGGISIQVEDELNAFLEGDGNLQLKGKPRLRRFTMD
;
A
#
# COMPACT_ATOMS: atom_id res chain seq x y z
N MET A 1 -2.77 -23.07 25.92
CA MET A 1 -4.20 -22.72 25.86
C MET A 1 -4.37 -21.57 24.90
N LEU A 2 -5.45 -21.55 24.12
CA LEU A 2 -5.69 -20.49 23.13
C LEU A 2 -6.15 -19.21 23.87
N PRO A 3 -5.69 -18.01 23.47
CA PRO A 3 -6.07 -16.77 24.14
C PRO A 3 -7.57 -16.51 23.99
N GLY A 4 -8.25 -16.15 25.09
CA GLY A 4 -9.64 -15.69 25.07
C GLY A 4 -10.71 -16.76 24.81
N ILE A 5 -10.39 -18.03 25.01
CA ILE A 5 -11.30 -19.17 24.77
C ILE A 5 -11.83 -19.76 26.09
N THR A 6 -13.13 -20.08 26.16
CA THR A 6 -13.76 -20.73 27.32
C THR A 6 -13.47 -22.24 27.38
N GLU A 7 -13.71 -22.90 28.52
CA GLU A 7 -13.55 -24.36 28.64
C GLU A 7 -14.44 -25.15 27.66
N SER A 8 -15.68 -24.71 27.46
CA SER A 8 -16.60 -25.33 26.50
C SER A 8 -16.13 -25.21 25.06
N GLN A 9 -15.55 -24.05 24.69
CA GLN A 9 -14.93 -23.86 23.38
C GLN A 9 -13.64 -24.70 23.25
N HIS A 10 -12.90 -24.91 24.33
CA HIS A 10 -11.72 -25.77 24.34
C HIS A 10 -12.05 -27.23 23.97
N ALA A 11 -13.14 -27.79 24.51
CA ALA A 11 -13.61 -29.12 24.14
C ALA A 11 -14.02 -29.21 22.66
N LEU A 12 -14.75 -28.20 22.17
CA LEU A 12 -15.14 -28.10 20.76
C LEU A 12 -13.91 -28.08 19.82
N ILE A 13 -12.86 -27.36 20.22
CA ILE A 13 -11.60 -27.28 19.46
C ILE A 13 -10.90 -28.64 19.40
N GLN A 14 -10.85 -29.39 20.51
CA GLN A 14 -10.26 -30.73 20.52
C GLN A 14 -11.02 -31.71 19.61
N GLU A 15 -12.36 -31.67 19.63
CA GLU A 15 -13.19 -32.48 18.74
C GLU A 15 -12.92 -32.15 17.27
N VAL A 16 -12.90 -30.85 16.94
CA VAL A 16 -12.67 -30.38 15.57
C VAL A 16 -11.25 -30.70 15.09
N VAL A 17 -10.24 -30.56 15.95
CA VAL A 17 -8.87 -30.98 15.64
C VAL A 17 -8.82 -32.47 15.32
N SER A 18 -9.53 -33.31 16.08
CA SER A 18 -9.60 -34.75 15.81
C SER A 18 -10.20 -35.05 14.43
N ARG A 19 -11.30 -34.37 14.08
CA ARG A 19 -11.93 -34.48 12.75
C ARG A 19 -11.03 -33.99 11.62
N ILE A 20 -10.24 -32.94 11.84
CA ILE A 20 -9.24 -32.47 10.87
C ILE A 20 -8.16 -33.54 10.69
N VAL A 21 -7.70 -34.19 11.76
CA VAL A 21 -6.69 -35.26 11.69
C VAL A 21 -7.21 -36.44 10.87
N GLU A 22 -8.46 -36.84 11.06
CA GLU A 22 -9.11 -37.90 10.28
C GLU A 22 -9.30 -37.51 8.81
N THR A 23 -9.62 -36.25 8.53
CA THR A 23 -9.93 -35.77 7.16
C THR A 23 -8.67 -35.49 6.34
N ALA A 24 -7.65 -34.90 6.96
CA ALA A 24 -6.51 -34.32 6.26
C ALA A 24 -5.19 -35.05 6.50
N HIS A 25 -5.11 -35.92 7.52
CA HIS A 25 -3.89 -36.61 7.95
C HIS A 25 -2.66 -35.68 8.01
N PRO A 26 -2.73 -34.57 8.77
CA PRO A 26 -1.67 -33.59 8.82
C PRO A 26 -0.45 -34.09 9.58
N GLU A 27 0.70 -33.50 9.26
CA GLU A 27 1.89 -33.54 10.10
C GLU A 27 1.66 -32.72 11.37
N LYS A 28 1.18 -31.48 11.17
CA LYS A 28 1.00 -30.49 12.22
C LYS A 28 -0.21 -29.61 11.94
N ILE A 29 -0.86 -29.16 13.01
CA ILE A 29 -1.90 -28.13 12.96
C ILE A 29 -1.47 -27.00 13.89
N ILE A 30 -1.30 -25.79 13.33
CA ILE A 30 -0.96 -24.58 14.09
C ILE A 30 -2.11 -23.59 13.96
N CYS A 31 -2.66 -23.14 15.09
CA CYS A 31 -3.59 -22.03 15.10
C CYS A 31 -2.83 -20.71 15.23
N TYR A 32 -3.13 -19.75 14.36
CA TYR A 32 -2.45 -18.46 14.32
C TYR A 32 -3.37 -17.25 14.46
N GLY A 33 -4.69 -17.48 14.52
CA GLY A 33 -5.68 -16.44 14.74
C GLY A 33 -6.96 -17.02 15.32
N VAL A 34 -7.56 -16.30 16.27
CA VAL A 34 -8.89 -16.61 16.82
C VAL A 34 -9.67 -15.31 16.94
N ARG A 35 -10.91 -15.31 16.45
CA ARG A 35 -11.86 -14.18 16.56
C ARG A 35 -13.20 -14.71 17.06
N ALA A 36 -13.86 -14.01 17.96
CA ALA A 36 -15.20 -14.38 18.42
C ALA A 36 -16.19 -13.23 18.16
N LYS A 37 -17.32 -13.54 17.52
CA LYS A 37 -18.44 -12.59 17.36
C LYS A 37 -19.61 -13.08 18.20
N SER A 38 -19.92 -12.36 19.28
CA SER A 38 -21.09 -12.62 20.13
C SER A 38 -22.17 -11.57 19.89
N HIS A 39 -23.40 -12.02 19.63
CA HIS A 39 -24.57 -11.14 19.70
C HIS A 39 -25.21 -11.31 21.08
N ASN A 40 -25.18 -10.24 21.88
CA ASN A 40 -25.89 -10.19 23.14
C ASN A 40 -27.26 -9.60 22.89
N PHE A 41 -28.29 -10.45 22.97
CA PHE A 41 -29.69 -10.02 22.88
C PHE A 41 -30.34 -10.28 24.22
N TRP A 42 -30.85 -9.22 24.84
CA TRP A 42 -31.63 -9.31 26.06
C TRP A 42 -33.07 -8.86 25.79
N SER A 43 -34.03 -9.65 26.24
CA SER A 43 -35.45 -9.32 26.16
C SER A 43 -36.15 -9.86 27.39
N SER A 44 -36.96 -9.01 28.04
CA SER A 44 -37.83 -9.40 29.15
C SER A 44 -38.84 -10.51 28.79
N PHE A 45 -38.98 -10.85 27.51
CA PHE A 45 -39.96 -11.79 26.98
C PHE A 45 -39.35 -13.12 26.49
N ILE A 46 -38.02 -13.26 26.48
CA ILE A 46 -37.33 -14.48 26.03
C ILE A 46 -36.44 -14.96 27.18
N SER A 47 -36.80 -16.10 27.79
CA SER A 47 -36.15 -16.64 29.00
C SER A 47 -34.84 -17.39 28.75
N THR A 48 -34.13 -17.08 27.68
CA THR A 48 -32.82 -17.69 27.43
C THR A 48 -31.82 -16.63 27.02
N ASP A 49 -30.79 -16.42 27.84
CA ASP A 49 -29.53 -15.79 27.47
C ASP A 49 -28.84 -16.66 26.41
N LYS A 50 -29.35 -16.68 25.18
CA LYS A 50 -28.67 -17.32 24.05
C LYS A 50 -27.66 -16.33 23.50
N THR A 51 -26.47 -16.34 24.08
CA THR A 51 -25.29 -15.78 23.41
C THR A 51 -24.93 -16.67 22.24
N ASN A 52 -25.40 -16.35 21.04
CA ASN A 52 -24.92 -16.97 19.81
C ASN A 52 -23.54 -16.37 19.49
N ALA A 53 -22.49 -17.03 19.98
CA ALA A 53 -21.12 -16.67 19.71
C ALA A 53 -20.53 -17.59 18.63
N VAL A 54 -20.12 -17.00 17.50
CA VAL A 54 -19.38 -17.72 16.46
C VAL A 54 -17.90 -17.47 16.67
N THR A 55 -17.12 -18.54 16.81
CA THR A 55 -15.66 -18.48 16.91
C THR A 55 -15.06 -18.78 15.56
N THR A 56 -14.23 -17.89 15.03
CA THR A 56 -13.46 -18.11 13.80
C THR A 56 -12.02 -18.44 14.17
N MET A 57 -11.47 -19.51 13.59
CA MET A 57 -10.08 -19.94 13.79
C MET A 57 -9.32 -19.96 12.46
N ASP A 58 -8.16 -19.33 12.45
CA ASP A 58 -7.22 -19.46 11.34
C ASP A 58 -6.19 -20.54 11.64
N LEU A 59 -6.06 -21.48 10.70
CA LEU A 59 -5.28 -22.70 10.88
C LEU A 59 -4.26 -22.85 9.76
N LEU A 60 -3.00 -23.07 10.13
CA LEU A 60 -1.99 -23.63 9.24
C LEU A 60 -2.03 -25.16 9.35
N ILE A 61 -2.50 -25.81 8.30
CA ILE A 61 -2.50 -27.27 8.14
C ILE A 61 -1.24 -27.65 7.37
N ILE A 62 -0.34 -28.36 8.05
CA ILE A 62 0.93 -28.81 7.49
C ILE A 62 0.79 -30.28 7.12
N LEU A 63 1.08 -30.62 5.87
CA LEU A 63 0.93 -31.98 5.35
C LEU A 63 2.26 -32.52 4.83
N HIS A 64 2.38 -33.84 4.77
CA HIS A 64 3.47 -34.52 4.08
C HIS A 64 3.00 -34.97 2.68
N TYR A 65 2.97 -34.03 1.72
CA TYR A 65 2.67 -34.32 0.32
C TYR A 65 3.74 -33.74 -0.62
N LYS A 66 3.97 -34.44 -1.72
CA LYS A 66 4.75 -33.92 -2.87
C LYS A 66 3.87 -33.26 -3.93
N ASP A 67 2.58 -33.62 -3.98
CA ASP A 67 1.64 -33.12 -4.97
C ASP A 67 0.84 -31.92 -4.45
N LYS A 68 1.11 -30.75 -5.02
CA LYS A 68 0.43 -29.48 -4.69
C LYS A 68 -1.05 -29.46 -5.06
N SER A 69 -1.52 -30.35 -5.95
CA SER A 69 -2.91 -30.39 -6.41
C SER A 69 -3.91 -30.68 -5.28
N LYS A 70 -3.48 -31.36 -4.21
CA LYS A 70 -4.33 -31.72 -3.06
C LYS A 70 -4.64 -30.55 -2.13
N ARG A 71 -3.91 -29.44 -2.23
CA ARG A 71 -4.00 -28.28 -1.33
C ARG A 71 -5.43 -27.72 -1.24
N GLU A 72 -6.06 -27.50 -2.38
CA GLU A 72 -7.41 -26.91 -2.45
C GLU A 72 -8.46 -27.88 -1.91
N SER A 73 -8.40 -29.14 -2.32
CA SER A 73 -9.32 -30.17 -1.84
C SER A 73 -9.28 -30.35 -0.32
N ILE A 74 -8.09 -30.31 0.29
CA ILE A 74 -7.96 -30.39 1.76
C ILE A 74 -8.45 -29.11 2.43
N SER A 75 -8.11 -27.94 1.88
CA SER A 75 -8.62 -26.66 2.38
C SER A 75 -10.15 -26.66 2.42
N ASP A 76 -10.79 -27.10 1.33
CA ASP A 76 -12.25 -27.17 1.25
C ASP A 76 -12.83 -28.23 2.19
N ALA A 77 -12.18 -29.37 2.34
CA ALA A 77 -12.61 -30.42 3.27
C ALA A 77 -12.56 -29.94 4.72
N VAL A 78 -11.52 -29.22 5.11
CA VAL A 78 -11.39 -28.62 6.45
C VAL A 78 -12.39 -27.48 6.65
N GLU A 79 -12.59 -26.61 5.65
CA GLU A 79 -13.59 -25.52 5.72
C GLU A 79 -15.01 -26.08 5.95
N LYS A 80 -15.35 -27.23 5.34
CA LYS A 80 -16.63 -27.94 5.52
C LYS A 80 -16.85 -28.51 6.93
N LEU A 81 -15.82 -28.59 7.77
CA LEU A 81 -15.98 -28.97 9.18
C LEU A 81 -16.50 -27.83 10.06
N SER A 82 -16.61 -26.61 9.51
CA SER A 82 -17.25 -25.47 10.17
C SER A 82 -18.72 -25.75 10.51
N ASN A 83 -19.23 -25.12 11.56
CA ASN A 83 -20.62 -25.21 12.01
C ASN A 83 -21.10 -23.85 12.56
N GLU A 84 -22.31 -23.81 13.12
CA GLU A 84 -22.93 -22.57 13.62
C GLU A 84 -22.14 -21.87 14.74
N SER A 85 -21.30 -22.60 15.47
CA SER A 85 -20.51 -22.06 16.59
C SER A 85 -19.02 -21.89 16.25
N LEU A 86 -18.54 -22.53 15.19
CA LEU A 86 -17.12 -22.54 14.82
C LEU A 86 -16.91 -22.42 13.31
N SER A 87 -16.16 -21.43 12.87
CA SER A 87 -15.71 -21.23 11.50
C SER A 87 -14.21 -21.49 11.37
N LEU A 88 -13.82 -22.30 10.39
CA LEU A 88 -12.43 -22.71 10.16
C LEU A 88 -11.89 -22.10 8.88
N ILE A 89 -10.77 -21.38 8.99
CA ILE A 89 -10.09 -20.74 7.86
C ILE A 89 -8.72 -21.42 7.67
N PRO A 90 -8.65 -22.50 6.88
CA PRO A 90 -7.41 -23.23 6.68
C PRO A 90 -6.54 -22.59 5.59
N ILE A 91 -5.25 -22.49 5.86
CA ILE A 91 -4.19 -22.44 4.86
C ILE A 91 -3.41 -23.75 4.91
N VAL A 92 -3.11 -24.31 3.73
CA VAL A 92 -2.50 -25.64 3.62
C VAL A 92 -1.15 -25.53 2.94
N HIS A 93 -0.10 -26.07 3.57
CA HIS A 93 1.27 -26.13 3.03
C HIS A 93 1.90 -27.49 3.29
N SER A 94 2.89 -27.87 2.48
CA SER A 94 3.70 -29.05 2.78
C SER A 94 4.73 -28.74 3.87
N ILE A 95 5.15 -29.75 4.63
CA ILE A 95 6.21 -29.62 5.63
C ILE A 95 7.50 -29.07 5.00
N ASP A 96 7.86 -29.51 3.79
CA ASP A 96 9.04 -29.03 3.05
C ASP A 96 8.94 -27.53 2.73
N ALA A 97 7.75 -27.07 2.32
CA ALA A 97 7.53 -25.66 2.02
C ALA A 97 7.59 -24.81 3.29
N VAL A 98 7.03 -25.29 4.41
CA VAL A 98 7.10 -24.60 5.69
C VAL A 98 8.54 -24.50 6.16
N ASN A 99 9.28 -25.61 6.16
CA ASN A 99 10.68 -25.65 6.56
C ASN A 99 11.57 -24.76 5.69
N SER A 100 11.39 -24.79 4.36
CA SER A 100 12.11 -23.89 3.45
C SER A 100 11.85 -22.40 3.77
N ASN A 101 10.61 -22.06 4.16
CA ASN A 101 10.28 -20.68 4.55
C ASN A 101 10.81 -20.32 5.95
N LEU A 102 10.92 -21.28 6.87
CA LEU A 102 11.53 -21.06 8.18
C LEU A 102 13.04 -20.84 8.06
N GLU A 103 13.73 -21.67 7.25
CA GLU A 103 15.15 -21.52 6.94
C GLU A 103 15.46 -20.18 6.28
N SER A 104 14.61 -19.74 5.34
CA SER A 104 14.77 -18.44 4.68
C SER A 104 14.32 -17.26 5.53
N GLY A 105 13.85 -17.46 6.77
CA GLY A 105 13.42 -16.38 7.65
C GLY A 105 12.14 -15.65 7.21
N ASN A 106 11.25 -16.31 6.45
CA ASN A 106 9.98 -15.71 6.01
C ASN A 106 9.16 -15.18 7.22
N PRO A 107 8.77 -13.89 7.25
CA PRO A 107 8.14 -13.27 8.41
C PRO A 107 6.86 -13.98 8.89
N PHE A 108 6.05 -14.48 7.97
CA PHE A 108 4.81 -15.18 8.29
C PHE A 108 5.11 -16.46 9.07
N PHE A 109 5.93 -17.34 8.50
CA PHE A 109 6.22 -18.65 9.08
C PHE A 109 7.05 -18.54 10.35
N VAL A 110 8.00 -17.59 10.42
CA VAL A 110 8.75 -17.29 11.65
C VAL A 110 7.82 -16.84 12.77
N THR A 111 6.85 -15.98 12.47
CA THR A 111 5.84 -15.53 13.43
C THR A 111 5.00 -16.71 13.92
N LEU A 112 4.54 -17.57 13.02
CA LEU A 112 3.77 -18.77 13.37
C LEU A 112 4.57 -19.76 14.20
N TYR A 113 5.87 -19.95 13.91
CA TYR A 113 6.75 -20.80 14.71
C TYR A 113 6.93 -20.27 16.13
N LYS A 114 7.12 -18.95 16.28
CA LYS A 114 7.39 -18.31 17.58
C LYS A 114 6.14 -18.09 18.43
N LYS A 115 5.00 -17.78 17.80
CA LYS A 115 3.78 -17.29 18.49
C LYS A 115 2.54 -18.14 18.21
N GLY A 116 2.56 -19.00 17.19
CA GLY A 116 1.43 -19.86 16.86
C GLY A 116 1.20 -20.92 17.95
N VAL A 117 -0.06 -21.34 18.10
CA VAL A 117 -0.43 -22.38 19.06
C VAL A 117 -0.49 -23.72 18.34
N LEU A 118 0.43 -24.62 18.69
CA LEU A 118 0.44 -25.99 18.19
C LEU A 118 -0.77 -26.76 18.76
N LEU A 119 -1.69 -27.14 17.88
CA LEU A 119 -2.89 -27.90 18.23
C LEU A 119 -2.71 -29.41 18.04
N TYR A 120 -1.85 -29.81 17.11
CA TYR A 120 -1.56 -31.21 16.81
C TYR A 120 -0.16 -31.37 16.23
N ASP A 121 0.51 -32.46 16.59
CA ASP A 121 1.79 -32.91 16.02
C ASP A 121 1.82 -34.45 15.98
N ASN A 122 2.05 -35.02 14.80
CA ASN A 122 2.23 -36.46 14.63
C ASN A 122 3.65 -36.95 14.99
N ASN A 123 4.58 -36.03 15.26
CA ASN A 123 6.00 -36.24 15.57
C ASN A 123 6.82 -36.92 14.47
N ALA A 124 6.36 -36.95 13.21
CA ALA A 124 7.09 -37.61 12.13
C ALA A 124 8.24 -36.74 11.56
N VAL A 125 7.99 -35.45 11.31
CA VAL A 125 9.02 -34.51 10.81
C VAL A 125 9.05 -33.22 11.64
N PRO A 126 10.20 -32.82 12.23
CA PRO A 126 10.29 -31.59 13.01
C PRO A 126 10.26 -30.33 12.13
N LEU A 127 9.82 -29.21 12.73
CA LEU A 127 9.97 -27.89 12.12
C LEU A 127 11.40 -27.38 12.33
N ILE A 128 11.97 -26.79 11.28
CA ILE A 128 13.32 -26.20 11.34
C ILE A 128 13.26 -24.89 12.12
N ALA A 129 14.17 -24.74 13.09
CA ALA A 129 14.28 -23.50 13.84
C ALA A 129 14.68 -22.36 12.90
N PRO A 130 13.96 -21.22 12.92
CA PRO A 130 14.32 -20.10 12.07
C PRO A 130 15.66 -19.49 12.50
N PRO A 131 16.38 -18.80 11.59
CA PRO A 131 17.65 -18.17 11.91
C PRO A 131 17.50 -17.15 13.04
N THR A 132 18.56 -17.03 13.85
CA THR A 132 18.58 -16.13 15.01
C THR A 132 18.69 -14.66 14.58
N GLU A 133 19.34 -14.41 13.45
CA GLU A 133 19.43 -13.10 12.80
C GLU A 133 18.43 -13.01 11.65
N VAL A 134 17.72 -11.87 11.56
CA VAL A 134 16.79 -11.60 10.46
C VAL A 134 17.61 -11.16 9.26
N ASN A 135 17.56 -11.91 8.15
CA ASN A 135 18.17 -11.45 6.90
C ASN A 135 17.36 -10.24 6.37
N PRO A 136 17.96 -9.03 6.27
CA PRO A 136 17.27 -7.84 5.77
C PRO A 136 16.73 -8.04 4.34
N GLU A 137 17.44 -8.78 3.48
CA GLU A 137 17.03 -9.06 2.09
C GLU A 137 15.70 -9.79 2.00
N VAL A 138 15.38 -10.60 3.02
CA VAL A 138 14.11 -11.32 3.10
C VAL A 138 12.99 -10.33 3.34
N GLN A 139 13.20 -9.24 4.07
CA GLN A 139 12.22 -8.14 4.20
C GLN A 139 12.14 -7.28 2.93
N THR A 140 13.28 -6.96 2.30
CA THR A 140 13.36 -6.06 1.13
C THR A 140 12.78 -6.69 -0.15
N SER A 141 12.94 -8.00 -0.35
CA SER A 141 12.38 -8.71 -1.53
C SER A 141 10.85 -8.81 -1.52
N PHE A 142 10.21 -8.65 -0.35
CA PHE A 142 8.76 -8.53 -0.28
C PHE A 142 8.25 -7.18 -0.79
N ASP A 143 9.05 -6.12 -0.79
CA ASP A 143 8.57 -4.76 -1.01
C ASP A 143 8.24 -4.47 -2.49
N THR A 144 9.18 -4.71 -3.42
CA THR A 144 9.03 -4.33 -4.84
C THR A 144 7.89 -5.08 -5.56
N GLY A 145 7.77 -6.39 -5.34
CA GLY A 145 6.69 -7.20 -5.92
C GLY A 145 5.31 -6.93 -5.31
N THR A 146 5.28 -6.36 -4.11
CA THR A 146 4.06 -6.02 -3.37
C THR A 146 3.56 -4.64 -3.76
N ARG A 147 4.45 -3.64 -3.81
CA ARG A 147 4.15 -2.31 -4.34
C ARG A 147 3.58 -2.36 -5.75
N ARG A 148 4.23 -3.12 -6.65
CA ARG A 148 3.72 -3.32 -8.02
C ARG A 148 2.28 -3.87 -8.06
N LYS A 149 1.92 -4.77 -7.14
CA LYS A 149 0.55 -5.31 -7.07
C LYS A 149 -0.45 -4.27 -6.57
N PHE A 150 -0.04 -3.44 -5.60
CA PHE A 150 -0.86 -2.33 -5.13
C PHE A 150 -1.10 -1.31 -6.25
N ASP A 151 -0.03 -0.87 -6.92
CA ASP A 151 -0.10 0.09 -8.03
C ASP A 151 -0.97 -0.44 -9.17
N LEU A 152 -0.85 -1.74 -9.50
CA LEU A 152 -1.72 -2.37 -10.49
C LEU A 152 -3.18 -2.42 -10.04
N GLY A 153 -3.43 -2.66 -8.75
CA GLY A 153 -4.76 -2.59 -8.15
C GLY A 153 -5.39 -1.20 -8.27
N GLN A 154 -4.61 -0.14 -8.03
CA GLN A 154 -5.03 1.26 -8.21
C GLN A 154 -5.34 1.57 -9.68
N ALA A 155 -4.45 1.20 -10.61
CA ALA A 155 -4.65 1.43 -12.04
C ALA A 155 -5.91 0.71 -12.58
N LEU A 156 -6.21 -0.48 -12.06
CA LEU A 156 -7.44 -1.21 -12.40
C LEU A 156 -8.68 -0.54 -11.82
N TYR A 157 -8.60 0.04 -10.63
CA TYR A 157 -9.68 0.84 -10.07
C TYR A 157 -9.95 2.09 -10.93
N GLU A 158 -8.91 2.84 -11.30
CA GLU A 158 -9.02 4.00 -12.21
C GLU A 158 -9.65 3.61 -13.56
N SER A 159 -9.20 2.50 -14.13
CA SER A 159 -9.76 1.96 -15.37
C SER A 159 -11.24 1.58 -15.22
N ALA A 160 -11.66 1.08 -14.05
CA ALA A 160 -13.05 0.77 -13.77
C ALA A 160 -13.93 2.04 -13.70
N VAL A 161 -13.40 3.13 -13.12
CA VAL A 161 -14.07 4.44 -13.11
C VAL A 161 -14.35 4.90 -14.54
N GLU A 162 -13.36 4.82 -15.42
CA GLU A 162 -13.51 5.20 -16.84
C GLU A 162 -14.51 4.31 -17.57
N CYS A 163 -14.46 2.99 -17.35
CA CYS A 163 -15.44 2.07 -17.93
C CYS A 163 -16.87 2.39 -17.48
N SER A 164 -17.05 2.73 -16.19
CA SER A 164 -18.35 3.13 -15.66
C SER A 164 -18.85 4.43 -16.30
N ARG A 165 -17.98 5.44 -16.48
CA ARG A 165 -18.33 6.71 -17.15
C ARG A 165 -18.76 6.48 -18.60
N ALA A 166 -18.14 5.52 -19.27
CA ALA A 166 -18.49 5.12 -20.64
C ALA A 166 -19.71 4.18 -20.72
N GLY A 167 -20.40 3.90 -19.62
CA GLY A 167 -21.56 2.98 -19.58
C GLY A 167 -21.21 1.50 -19.75
N ARG A 168 -19.94 1.12 -19.60
CA ARG A 168 -19.42 -0.25 -19.74
C ARG A 168 -19.35 -0.95 -18.38
N TYR A 169 -20.51 -1.18 -17.79
CA TYR A 169 -20.64 -1.60 -16.39
C TYR A 169 -20.07 -2.99 -16.10
N GLU A 170 -20.20 -3.93 -17.03
CA GLU A 170 -19.68 -5.30 -16.91
C GLU A 170 -18.15 -5.30 -16.86
N VAL A 171 -17.52 -4.47 -17.70
CA VAL A 171 -16.06 -4.27 -17.70
C VAL A 171 -15.61 -3.58 -16.42
N ALA A 172 -16.37 -2.58 -15.94
CA ALA A 172 -16.08 -1.90 -14.70
C ALA A 172 -16.06 -2.87 -13.51
N VAL A 173 -17.09 -3.71 -13.33
CA VAL A 173 -17.12 -4.67 -12.21
C VAL A 173 -16.06 -5.77 -12.34
N PHE A 174 -15.70 -6.16 -13.57
CA PHE A 174 -14.57 -7.06 -13.81
C PHE A 174 -13.25 -6.46 -13.32
N MET A 175 -12.98 -5.19 -13.65
CA MET A 175 -11.80 -4.47 -13.19
C MET A 175 -11.79 -4.25 -11.68
N LEU A 176 -12.96 -3.97 -11.07
CA LEU A 176 -13.09 -3.82 -9.62
C LEU A 176 -12.77 -5.10 -8.86
N HIS A 177 -13.15 -6.26 -9.38
CA HIS A 177 -12.73 -7.55 -8.81
C HIS A 177 -11.21 -7.65 -8.75
N GLN A 178 -10.56 -7.41 -9.89
CA GLN A 178 -9.10 -7.50 -10.01
C GLN A 178 -8.38 -6.49 -9.12
N ALA A 179 -8.91 -5.26 -9.02
CA ALA A 179 -8.40 -4.23 -8.13
C ALA A 179 -8.41 -4.69 -6.66
N VAL A 180 -9.55 -5.23 -6.20
CA VAL A 180 -9.71 -5.73 -4.82
C VAL A 180 -8.80 -6.93 -4.56
N GLU A 181 -8.72 -7.87 -5.51
CA GLU A 181 -7.88 -9.07 -5.40
C GLU A 181 -6.40 -8.69 -5.23
N LEU A 182 -5.86 -7.87 -6.12
CA LEU A 182 -4.45 -7.47 -6.09
C LEU A 182 -4.09 -6.63 -4.86
N THR A 183 -4.98 -5.74 -4.46
CA THR A 183 -4.82 -4.93 -3.24
C THR A 183 -4.80 -5.80 -1.99
N SER A 184 -5.69 -6.80 -1.91
CA SER A 184 -5.71 -7.77 -0.81
C SER A 184 -4.43 -8.60 -0.76
N ILE A 185 -3.97 -9.09 -1.92
CA ILE A 185 -2.70 -9.83 -2.01
C ILE A 185 -1.52 -8.94 -1.59
N SER A 186 -1.55 -7.66 -1.94
CA SER A 186 -0.52 -6.71 -1.54
C SER A 186 -0.47 -6.55 -0.02
N LEU A 187 -1.62 -6.30 0.63
CA LEU A 187 -1.70 -6.17 2.08
C LEU A 187 -1.23 -7.43 2.83
N LEU A 188 -1.64 -8.62 2.37
CA LEU A 188 -1.21 -9.89 2.99
C LEU A 188 0.31 -10.09 2.89
N ARG A 189 0.91 -9.68 1.78
CA ARG A 189 2.36 -9.74 1.61
C ARG A 189 3.08 -8.71 2.47
N ASN A 190 2.62 -7.45 2.45
CA ASN A 190 3.27 -6.36 3.16
C ASN A 190 3.19 -6.54 4.69
N CYS A 191 1.99 -6.85 5.19
CA CYS A 191 1.74 -6.87 6.63
C CYS A 191 2.14 -8.20 7.28
N LEU A 192 1.94 -9.32 6.57
CA LEU A 192 2.15 -10.65 7.14
C LEU A 192 3.35 -11.39 6.56
N GLY A 193 3.92 -10.97 5.43
CA GLY A 193 4.90 -11.77 4.68
C GLY A 193 4.29 -12.98 3.98
N TYR A 194 2.95 -13.02 3.84
CA TYR A 194 2.24 -14.19 3.33
C TYR A 194 1.86 -14.02 1.86
N LYS A 195 2.23 -15.01 1.03
CA LYS A 195 1.80 -15.11 -0.37
C LYS A 195 0.58 -16.03 -0.48
N PRO A 196 -0.65 -15.50 -0.59
CA PRO A 196 -1.82 -16.33 -0.83
C PRO A 196 -1.75 -17.00 -2.22
N THR A 197 -2.39 -18.16 -2.33
CA THR A 197 -2.55 -18.91 -3.59
C THR A 197 -3.99 -18.88 -4.11
N THR A 198 -4.89 -18.20 -3.40
CA THR A 198 -6.31 -18.11 -3.76
C THR A 198 -6.58 -16.79 -4.46
N HIS A 199 -7.47 -16.83 -5.44
CA HIS A 199 -8.02 -15.67 -6.16
C HIS A 199 -9.42 -15.28 -5.64
N SER A 200 -9.94 -16.00 -4.63
CA SER A 200 -11.26 -15.73 -4.08
C SER A 200 -11.22 -14.52 -3.14
N ILE A 201 -11.90 -13.44 -3.50
CA ILE A 201 -12.06 -12.24 -2.65
C ILE A 201 -12.57 -12.61 -1.25
N ARG A 202 -13.54 -13.54 -1.16
CA ARG A 202 -14.05 -14.02 0.13
C ARG A 202 -12.93 -14.60 1.00
N ARG A 203 -12.08 -15.45 0.43
CA ARG A 203 -10.95 -16.07 1.16
C ARG A 203 -9.86 -15.06 1.47
N LEU A 204 -9.57 -14.14 0.56
CA LEU A 204 -8.60 -13.07 0.79
C LEU A 204 -9.06 -12.17 1.95
N PHE A 205 -10.33 -11.79 2.00
CA PHE A 205 -10.87 -10.97 3.08
C PHE A 205 -10.80 -11.67 4.44
N LEU A 206 -11.10 -12.97 4.49
CA LEU A 206 -10.94 -13.76 5.72
C LEU A 206 -9.48 -13.77 6.22
N LEU A 207 -8.50 -13.79 5.31
CA LEU A 207 -7.09 -13.64 5.69
C LEU A 207 -6.76 -12.21 6.15
N LEU A 208 -7.32 -11.18 5.51
CA LEU A 208 -7.13 -9.78 5.88
C LEU A 208 -7.69 -9.44 7.27
N GLU A 209 -8.63 -10.22 7.81
CA GLU A 209 -9.11 -10.05 9.19
C GLU A 209 -8.00 -10.23 10.24
N ASN A 210 -6.84 -10.79 9.87
CA ASN A 210 -5.63 -10.82 10.71
C ASN A 210 -4.84 -9.50 10.69
N ILE A 211 -5.27 -8.52 9.91
CA ILE A 211 -4.66 -7.19 9.75
C ILE A 211 -5.66 -6.10 10.16
N THR A 212 -6.88 -6.13 9.62
CA THR A 212 -7.91 -5.11 9.86
C THR A 212 -9.33 -5.71 9.79
N LEU A 213 -10.23 -5.19 10.63
CA LEU A 213 -11.66 -5.55 10.62
C LEU A 213 -12.53 -4.52 9.88
N ASP A 214 -11.98 -3.36 9.48
CA ASP A 214 -12.68 -2.27 8.80
C ASP A 214 -13.26 -2.71 7.44
N ILE A 215 -12.76 -3.81 6.89
CA ILE A 215 -13.31 -4.46 5.69
C ILE A 215 -14.79 -4.83 5.84
N HIS A 216 -15.28 -5.04 7.07
CA HIS A 216 -16.69 -5.32 7.34
C HIS A 216 -17.59 -4.10 7.19
N GLU A 217 -17.04 -2.90 7.40
CA GLU A 217 -17.75 -1.64 7.19
C GLU A 217 -17.75 -1.25 5.71
N ILE A 218 -16.66 -1.53 5.01
CA ILE A 218 -16.52 -1.24 3.58
C ILE A 218 -17.32 -2.25 2.73
N PHE A 219 -17.28 -3.52 3.09
CA PHE A 219 -18.01 -4.60 2.41
C PHE A 219 -18.93 -5.35 3.38
N PRO A 220 -20.00 -4.69 3.86
CA PRO A 220 -20.99 -5.32 4.72
C PRO A 220 -21.66 -6.50 4.03
N ARG A 221 -22.21 -7.39 4.86
CA ARG A 221 -22.93 -8.61 4.45
C ARG A 221 -24.15 -8.87 5.34
N SER A 222 -24.61 -7.83 6.03
CA SER A 222 -25.68 -7.88 7.04
C SER A 222 -27.07 -7.75 6.42
N THR A 223 -27.19 -7.08 5.28
CA THR A 223 -28.45 -6.94 4.53
C THR A 223 -28.42 -7.74 3.23
N GLU A 224 -29.59 -8.08 2.71
CA GLU A 224 -29.71 -8.75 1.40
C GLU A 224 -29.10 -7.92 0.27
N SER A 225 -29.31 -6.60 0.30
CA SER A 225 -28.71 -5.66 -0.65
C SER A 225 -27.17 -5.65 -0.56
N ASP A 226 -26.61 -5.63 0.65
CA ASP A 226 -25.16 -5.67 0.83
C ASP A 226 -24.55 -7.00 0.37
N LEU A 227 -25.23 -8.11 0.66
CA LEU A 227 -24.85 -9.43 0.17
C LEU A 227 -24.89 -9.51 -1.36
N GLU A 228 -25.89 -8.91 -2.00
CA GLU A 228 -25.98 -8.84 -3.45
C GLU A 228 -24.81 -8.07 -4.06
N ILE A 229 -24.51 -6.87 -3.54
CA ILE A 229 -23.36 -6.07 -3.98
C ILE A 229 -22.04 -6.83 -3.83
N PHE A 230 -21.83 -7.49 -2.68
CA PHE A 230 -20.63 -8.30 -2.46
C PHE A 230 -20.56 -9.50 -3.43
N ASN A 231 -21.69 -10.14 -3.72
CA ASN A 231 -21.77 -11.26 -4.66
C ASN A 231 -21.56 -10.84 -6.11
N ILE A 232 -21.92 -9.63 -6.51
CA ILE A 232 -21.58 -9.06 -7.82
C ILE A 232 -20.06 -8.95 -7.93
N LEU A 233 -19.40 -8.30 -6.97
CA LEU A 233 -17.94 -8.15 -6.94
C LEU A 233 -17.23 -9.51 -6.99
N GLN A 234 -17.66 -10.46 -6.15
CA GLN A 234 -17.02 -11.77 -6.07
C GLN A 234 -17.13 -12.57 -7.37
N ARG A 235 -18.28 -12.50 -8.06
CA ARG A 235 -18.54 -13.32 -9.25
C ARG A 235 -18.13 -12.66 -10.56
N ALA A 236 -17.91 -11.34 -10.58
CA ALA A 236 -17.60 -10.57 -11.79
C ALA A 236 -16.44 -11.16 -12.62
N TYR A 237 -15.39 -11.68 -12.00
CA TYR A 237 -14.28 -12.33 -12.71
C TYR A 237 -14.72 -13.49 -13.62
N SER A 238 -15.71 -14.27 -13.20
CA SER A 238 -16.23 -15.42 -13.94
C SER A 238 -17.44 -15.04 -14.78
N ASP A 239 -18.41 -14.36 -14.17
CA ASP A 239 -19.71 -14.10 -14.78
C ASP A 239 -19.59 -13.26 -16.06
N VAL A 240 -18.76 -12.22 -16.07
CA VAL A 240 -18.52 -11.37 -17.25
C VAL A 240 -17.93 -12.17 -18.42
N ARG A 241 -17.21 -13.26 -18.15
CA ARG A 241 -16.52 -14.05 -19.18
C ARG A 241 -17.37 -15.20 -19.71
N TYR A 242 -18.22 -15.78 -18.86
CA TYR A 242 -18.85 -17.07 -19.14
C TYR A 242 -20.38 -17.02 -19.21
N LYS A 243 -21.03 -15.94 -18.74
CA LYS A 243 -22.48 -15.79 -18.89
C LYS A 243 -22.79 -14.91 -20.11
N GLU A 244 -23.50 -15.49 -21.08
CA GLU A 244 -23.84 -14.81 -22.35
C GLU A 244 -24.65 -13.52 -22.17
N LEU A 245 -25.52 -13.47 -21.17
CA LEU A 245 -26.40 -12.34 -20.88
C LEU A 245 -26.12 -11.73 -19.49
N TYR A 246 -24.84 -11.58 -19.14
CA TYR A 246 -24.49 -10.88 -17.90
C TYR A 246 -24.72 -9.39 -18.04
N SER A 247 -25.46 -8.82 -17.09
CA SER A 247 -25.63 -7.38 -16.96
C SER A 247 -25.60 -6.99 -15.48
N VAL A 248 -25.26 -5.73 -15.23
CA VAL A 248 -25.23 -5.17 -13.88
C VAL A 248 -25.79 -3.75 -13.90
N SER A 249 -26.52 -3.37 -12.85
CA SER A 249 -27.13 -2.05 -12.77
C SER A 249 -26.10 -0.96 -12.47
N SER A 250 -26.37 0.26 -12.95
CA SER A 250 -25.52 1.43 -12.72
C SER A 250 -25.37 1.78 -11.23
N GLU A 251 -26.42 1.53 -10.46
CA GLU A 251 -26.50 1.72 -9.01
C GLU A 251 -25.56 0.75 -8.29
N SER A 252 -25.53 -0.52 -8.73
CA SER A 252 -24.64 -1.53 -8.17
C SER A 252 -23.17 -1.20 -8.48
N VAL A 253 -22.88 -0.76 -9.70
CA VAL A 253 -21.52 -0.33 -10.08
C VAL A 253 -21.08 0.88 -9.26
N SER A 254 -21.94 1.88 -9.09
CA SER A 254 -21.66 3.08 -8.30
C SER A 254 -21.38 2.73 -6.82
N SER A 255 -22.16 1.82 -6.25
CA SER A 255 -21.92 1.30 -4.89
C SER A 255 -20.57 0.59 -4.79
N LEU A 256 -20.22 -0.26 -5.77
CA LEU A 256 -18.93 -0.95 -5.80
C LEU A 256 -17.76 0.01 -5.99
N LEU A 257 -17.87 1.02 -6.85
CA LEU A 257 -16.83 2.03 -7.04
C LEU A 257 -16.52 2.76 -5.73
N SER A 258 -17.55 3.17 -4.99
CA SER A 258 -17.38 3.83 -3.69
C SER A 258 -16.70 2.91 -2.66
N ARG A 259 -17.13 1.65 -2.56
CA ARG A 259 -16.55 0.68 -1.61
C ARG A 259 -15.10 0.33 -1.96
N VAL A 260 -14.80 0.13 -3.24
CA VAL A 260 -13.42 -0.17 -3.67
C VAL A 260 -12.50 1.03 -3.49
N ALA A 261 -12.96 2.27 -3.71
CA ALA A 261 -12.19 3.46 -3.35
C ALA A 261 -11.86 3.51 -1.86
N GLN A 262 -12.84 3.25 -1.00
CA GLN A 262 -12.63 3.19 0.45
C GLN A 262 -11.61 2.10 0.83
N PHE A 263 -11.68 0.94 0.17
CA PHE A 263 -10.72 -0.15 0.37
C PHE A 263 -9.30 0.21 -0.08
N GLN A 264 -9.14 0.87 -1.24
CA GLN A 264 -7.85 1.39 -1.71
C GLN A 264 -7.24 2.38 -0.72
N LYS A 265 -8.07 3.29 -0.18
CA LYS A 265 -7.64 4.27 0.83
C LYS A 265 -7.23 3.59 2.14
N LEU A 266 -8.03 2.65 2.64
CA LEU A 266 -7.70 1.86 3.83
C LEU A 266 -6.37 1.13 3.63
N ALA A 267 -6.20 0.48 2.48
CA ALA A 267 -4.98 -0.25 2.16
C ALA A 267 -3.75 0.67 2.10
N SER A 268 -3.88 1.86 1.50
CA SER A 268 -2.82 2.87 1.48
C SER A 268 -2.40 3.29 2.89
N ASN A 269 -3.37 3.55 3.77
CA ASN A 269 -3.10 3.95 5.16
C ASN A 269 -2.40 2.84 5.95
N ILE A 270 -2.83 1.58 5.78
CA ILE A 270 -2.19 0.42 6.44
C ILE A 270 -0.75 0.27 5.95
N CYS A 271 -0.52 0.36 4.64
CA CYS A 271 0.82 0.28 4.06
C CYS A 271 1.73 1.40 4.59
N GLN A 272 1.23 2.63 4.68
CA GLN A 272 1.97 3.76 5.23
C GLN A 272 2.33 3.55 6.71
N ALA A 273 1.36 3.17 7.55
CA ALA A 273 1.61 2.90 8.96
C ALA A 273 2.61 1.76 9.15
N LYS A 274 2.54 0.72 8.31
CA LYS A 274 3.50 -0.39 8.35
C LYS A 274 4.91 0.07 7.96
N TRP A 275 5.03 0.94 6.97
CA TRP A 275 6.29 1.54 6.58
C TRP A 275 6.90 2.37 7.71
N GLU A 276 6.11 3.22 8.36
CA GLU A 276 6.54 4.02 9.51
C GLU A 276 6.99 3.13 10.69
N GLU A 277 6.28 2.02 10.96
CA GLU A 277 6.69 1.03 11.96
C GLU A 277 8.06 0.42 11.62
N ILE A 278 8.26 -0.02 10.38
CA ILE A 278 9.54 -0.61 9.93
C ILE A 278 10.68 0.40 10.05
N GLN A 279 10.46 1.65 9.62
CA GLN A 279 11.45 2.73 9.76
C GLN A 279 11.79 3.01 11.23
N SER A 280 10.79 2.98 12.12
CA SER A 280 11.00 3.19 13.56
C SER A 280 11.82 2.06 14.22
N VAL A 281 11.65 0.82 13.77
CA VAL A 281 12.41 -0.35 14.25
C VAL A 281 13.83 -0.34 13.67
N GLN A 282 14.00 0.02 12.39
CA GLN A 282 15.32 0.19 11.77
C GLN A 282 16.14 1.30 12.45
N LEU A 283 15.51 2.36 12.96
CA LEU A 283 16.23 3.38 13.75
C LEU A 283 16.79 2.86 15.09
N VAL A 284 16.28 1.74 15.62
CA VAL A 284 16.73 1.12 16.87
C VAL A 284 17.75 -0.01 16.63
N GLU A 285 17.67 -0.74 15.52
CA GLU A 285 18.56 -1.88 15.21
C GLU A 285 19.73 -1.58 14.24
N VAL A 286 19.72 -0.44 13.53
CA VAL A 286 20.80 -0.08 12.58
C VAL A 286 22.02 0.48 13.33
N LYS A 287 22.85 -0.44 13.85
CA LYS A 287 24.25 -0.17 14.21
C LYS A 287 25.23 -1.13 13.52
N GLN A 288 24.86 -1.75 12.39
CA GLN A 288 25.79 -2.54 11.59
C GLN A 288 25.80 -2.09 10.11
N SER A 289 27.00 -1.63 9.71
CA SER A 289 27.56 -1.29 8.39
C SER A 289 26.60 -0.97 7.22
N ARG A 290 26.20 0.31 7.10
CA ARG A 290 25.74 0.89 5.82
C ARG A 290 26.94 1.28 4.96
N PHE A 291 26.82 1.14 3.64
CA PHE A 291 27.73 1.81 2.72
C PHE A 291 27.34 3.28 2.70
N ILE A 292 28.22 4.13 3.24
CA ILE A 292 28.05 5.58 3.24
C ILE A 292 29.21 6.14 2.43
N ASN A 293 28.90 6.55 1.22
CA ASN A 293 29.86 7.23 0.36
C ASN A 293 29.52 8.72 0.34
N THR A 294 30.51 9.56 0.60
CA THR A 294 30.37 11.02 0.54
C THR A 294 31.35 11.59 -0.46
N TYR A 295 30.82 12.41 -1.37
CA TYR A 295 31.59 13.07 -2.40
C TYR A 295 31.33 14.57 -2.33
N ASN A 296 32.40 15.36 -2.41
CA ASN A 296 32.26 16.79 -2.67
C ASN A 296 31.86 16.98 -4.12
N LEU A 297 30.96 17.94 -4.37
CA LEU A 297 30.52 18.28 -5.70
C LEU A 297 31.06 19.65 -6.11
N PRO A 298 31.30 19.89 -7.41
CA PRO A 298 31.41 21.25 -7.91
C PRO A 298 30.13 22.06 -7.61
N PRO A 299 30.22 23.41 -7.58
CA PRO A 299 29.06 24.26 -7.40
C PRO A 299 27.96 23.99 -8.45
N PHE A 300 26.70 24.04 -8.00
CA PHE A 300 25.53 23.96 -8.85
C PHE A 300 24.42 24.87 -8.30
N GLU A 301 23.53 25.30 -9.16
CA GLU A 301 22.39 26.14 -8.80
C GLU A 301 21.05 25.45 -9.07
N SER A 302 21.05 24.38 -9.87
CA SER A 302 19.85 23.60 -10.16
C SER A 302 20.11 22.10 -10.07
N ILE A 303 19.05 21.34 -9.85
CA ILE A 303 19.11 19.89 -9.69
C ILE A 303 18.16 19.23 -10.68
N GLY A 304 18.64 18.20 -11.37
CA GLY A 304 17.84 17.27 -12.15
C GLY A 304 17.91 15.87 -11.54
N LEU A 305 16.76 15.32 -11.18
CA LEU A 305 16.63 14.00 -10.58
C LEU A 305 16.05 13.01 -11.60
N ASP A 306 16.85 12.03 -11.96
CA ASP A 306 16.48 10.90 -12.81
C ASP A 306 16.95 9.59 -12.17
N THR A 307 16.50 9.37 -10.93
CA THR A 307 16.96 8.30 -10.05
C THR A 307 15.77 7.62 -9.37
N PHE A 308 15.99 6.48 -8.73
CA PHE A 308 14.94 5.82 -7.93
C PHE A 308 15.18 5.95 -6.42
N SER A 309 16.25 6.64 -6.02
CA SER A 309 16.58 6.93 -4.63
C SER A 309 15.62 7.91 -3.98
N ASP A 310 15.47 7.83 -2.66
CA ASP A 310 14.88 8.92 -1.87
C ASP A 310 15.90 10.04 -1.73
N ILE A 311 15.45 11.29 -1.85
CA ILE A 311 16.31 12.48 -1.85
C ILE A 311 15.99 13.36 -0.66
N ILE A 312 17.02 13.73 0.09
CA ILE A 312 16.94 14.66 1.21
C ILE A 312 17.87 15.83 0.92
N PHE A 313 17.30 16.98 0.58
CA PHE A 313 18.04 18.22 0.46
C PHE A 313 18.37 18.78 1.84
N GLN A 314 19.57 19.34 1.97
CA GLN A 314 20.00 20.07 3.16
C GLN A 314 20.83 21.29 2.77
N LYS A 315 20.58 22.42 3.43
CA LYS A 315 21.39 23.61 3.24
C LYS A 315 22.77 23.41 3.89
N GLY A 316 23.84 23.85 3.24
CA GLY A 316 25.18 23.82 3.82
C GLY A 316 26.16 24.76 3.12
N ASP A 317 27.38 24.85 3.67
CA ASP A 317 28.40 25.78 3.19
C ASP A 317 29.16 25.30 1.95
N ALA A 318 29.06 24.00 1.64
CA ALA A 318 29.73 23.37 0.50
C ALA A 318 28.85 22.27 -0.11
N GLU A 319 28.90 22.16 -1.44
CA GLU A 319 28.16 21.18 -2.21
C GLU A 319 28.72 19.78 -1.97
N ALA A 320 27.85 18.87 -1.55
CA ALA A 320 28.24 17.50 -1.26
C ALA A 320 27.07 16.56 -1.46
N ILE A 321 27.36 15.35 -1.89
CA ILE A 321 26.40 14.26 -2.00
C ILE A 321 26.85 13.13 -1.09
N GLN A 322 25.94 12.66 -0.25
CA GLN A 322 26.11 11.45 0.54
C GLN A 322 25.08 10.43 0.09
N ILE A 323 25.56 9.25 -0.27
CA ILE A 323 24.74 8.13 -0.72
C ILE A 323 24.80 7.07 0.38
N GLU A 324 23.64 6.70 0.89
CA GLU A 324 23.43 5.75 1.96
C GLU A 324 22.62 4.56 1.45
N SER A 325 23.17 3.35 1.53
CA SER A 325 22.57 2.14 0.97
C SER A 325 23.09 0.85 1.63
N ASP A 326 22.36 -0.25 1.39
CA ASP A 326 22.73 -1.60 1.86
C ASP A 326 23.77 -2.29 0.96
N ALA A 327 24.00 -1.76 -0.24
CA ALA A 327 24.99 -2.24 -1.20
C ALA A 327 25.84 -1.07 -1.74
N ASP A 328 26.98 -1.36 -2.37
CA ASP A 328 27.79 -0.33 -3.02
C ASP A 328 27.10 0.22 -4.28
N MET A 329 26.69 1.48 -4.24
CA MET A 329 25.97 2.15 -5.32
C MET A 329 26.86 2.96 -6.26
N ALA A 330 28.19 2.93 -6.09
CA ALA A 330 29.11 3.79 -6.86
C ALA A 330 29.05 3.55 -8.38
N HIS A 331 28.69 2.34 -8.82
CA HIS A 331 28.54 1.99 -10.24
C HIS A 331 27.12 2.23 -10.78
N ILE A 332 26.13 2.43 -9.90
CA ILE A 332 24.71 2.55 -10.24
C ILE A 332 24.29 4.02 -10.28
N ILE A 333 24.68 4.81 -9.27
CA ILE A 333 24.30 6.22 -9.18
C ILE A 333 25.40 7.07 -9.84
N GLY A 334 25.04 7.72 -10.94
CA GLY A 334 25.86 8.73 -11.59
C GLY A 334 25.51 10.13 -11.12
N THR A 335 26.54 10.98 -10.99
CA THR A 335 26.39 12.43 -10.88
C THR A 335 27.12 13.10 -12.03
N ASN A 336 26.51 14.14 -12.60
CA ASN A 336 27.11 14.94 -13.65
C ASN A 336 26.64 16.40 -13.49
N ILE A 337 27.53 17.37 -13.71
CA ILE A 337 27.16 18.78 -13.67
C ILE A 337 27.32 19.37 -15.07
N GLU A 338 26.21 19.81 -15.64
CA GLU A 338 26.15 20.48 -16.94
C GLU A 338 25.34 21.77 -16.80
N ASP A 339 25.86 22.89 -17.30
CA ASP A 339 25.22 24.21 -17.24
C ASP A 339 24.74 24.61 -15.82
N ASN A 340 25.60 24.43 -14.80
CA ASN A 340 25.28 24.64 -13.38
C ASN A 340 24.09 23.81 -12.85
N ARG A 341 23.71 22.74 -13.56
CA ARG A 341 22.73 21.76 -13.12
C ARG A 341 23.41 20.47 -12.71
N LEU A 342 23.23 20.06 -11.47
CA LEU A 342 23.56 18.71 -11.03
C LEU A 342 22.49 17.73 -11.51
N TRP A 343 22.86 16.79 -12.36
CA TRP A 343 22.08 15.62 -12.69
C TRP A 343 22.48 14.44 -11.81
N ILE A 344 21.49 13.85 -11.14
CA ILE A 344 21.64 12.59 -10.42
C ILE A 344 20.84 11.53 -11.17
N THR A 345 21.53 10.54 -11.70
CA THR A 345 20.94 9.53 -12.58
C THR A 345 21.21 8.13 -12.05
N THR A 346 20.19 7.26 -12.02
CA THR A 346 20.44 5.83 -11.87
C THR A 346 20.75 5.23 -13.24
N LYS A 347 22.00 4.80 -13.45
CA LYS A 347 22.43 4.06 -14.63
C LYS A 347 21.84 2.66 -14.57
N ASN A 348 20.96 2.32 -15.50
CA ASN A 348 20.41 0.98 -15.59
C ASN A 348 20.70 0.36 -16.97
N GLU A 349 21.79 -0.38 -17.07
CA GLU A 349 22.18 -1.09 -18.30
C GLU A 349 21.53 -2.49 -18.41
N SER A 350 20.79 -2.93 -17.39
CA SER A 350 20.18 -4.28 -17.33
C SER A 350 18.89 -4.26 -16.50
N PHE A 351 17.99 -5.24 -16.63
CA PHE A 351 16.74 -5.30 -15.86
C PHE A 351 16.95 -5.73 -14.38
N GLU A 352 18.02 -5.27 -13.73
CA GLU A 352 18.38 -5.63 -12.35
C GLU A 352 17.57 -4.82 -11.32
N VAL A 353 17.37 -5.41 -10.14
CA VAL A 353 16.71 -4.76 -9.00
C VAL A 353 17.70 -3.75 -8.41
N ILE A 354 17.35 -2.46 -8.46
CA ILE A 354 18.16 -1.40 -7.88
C ILE A 354 17.95 -1.41 -6.35
N PRO A 355 19.01 -1.57 -5.54
CA PRO A 355 18.90 -1.48 -4.09
C PRO A 355 18.29 -0.14 -3.65
N HIS A 356 17.49 -0.17 -2.57
CA HIS A 356 17.02 1.07 -1.97
C HIS A 356 18.22 1.92 -1.52
N SER A 357 18.12 3.23 -1.72
CA SER A 357 19.17 4.17 -1.37
C SER A 357 18.57 5.51 -1.00
N ILE A 358 19.21 6.18 -0.04
CA ILE A 358 18.91 7.53 0.38
C ILE A 358 20.07 8.42 -0.03
N ILE A 359 19.78 9.48 -0.77
CA ILE A 359 20.77 10.49 -1.15
C ILE A 359 20.52 11.75 -0.33
N ARG A 360 21.50 12.13 0.49
CA ARG A 360 21.54 13.43 1.14
C ARG A 360 22.35 14.38 0.28
N LEU A 361 21.70 15.39 -0.27
CA LEU A 361 22.33 16.36 -1.14
C LEU A 361 22.43 17.70 -0.42
N THR A 362 23.65 18.14 -0.21
CA THR A 362 23.99 19.43 0.39
C THR A 362 24.12 20.47 -0.70
N TYR A 363 23.39 21.57 -0.57
CA TYR A 363 23.43 22.70 -1.52
C TYR A 363 23.77 23.99 -0.79
N SER A 364 24.53 24.86 -1.46
CA SER A 364 24.83 26.22 -1.01
C SER A 364 23.78 27.21 -1.49
N THR A 365 23.35 27.10 -2.75
CA THR A 365 22.27 27.88 -3.37
C THR A 365 21.42 26.98 -4.25
N LEU A 366 20.11 27.24 -4.32
CA LEU A 366 19.22 26.42 -5.11
C LEU A 366 18.13 27.27 -5.75
N SER A 367 18.11 27.31 -7.08
CA SER A 367 17.17 28.08 -7.90
C SER A 367 16.14 27.20 -8.59
N SER A 368 16.45 25.93 -8.86
CA SER A 368 15.45 25.02 -9.41
C SER A 368 15.70 23.53 -9.21
N VAL A 369 14.61 22.75 -9.23
CA VAL A 369 14.62 21.28 -9.18
C VAL A 369 13.72 20.71 -10.27
N VAL A 370 14.22 19.75 -11.04
CA VAL A 370 13.44 18.97 -11.99
C VAL A 370 13.43 17.52 -11.52
N VAL A 371 12.25 16.96 -11.31
CA VAL A 371 12.07 15.58 -10.86
C VAL A 371 11.44 14.76 -11.99
N ASN A 372 12.25 13.97 -12.68
CA ASN A 372 11.77 13.04 -13.71
C ASN A 372 11.44 11.68 -13.10
N HIS A 373 12.38 11.17 -12.29
CA HIS A 373 12.23 9.99 -11.47
C HIS A 373 12.92 10.26 -10.13
N SER A 374 12.25 9.86 -9.05
CA SER A 374 12.77 9.84 -7.69
C SER A 374 11.85 8.98 -6.83
N GLY A 375 12.34 8.50 -5.69
CA GLY A 375 11.51 8.14 -4.56
C GLY A 375 10.83 9.39 -3.97
N GLU A 376 10.82 9.51 -2.65
CA GLU A 376 10.37 10.74 -2.00
C GLU A 376 11.45 11.83 -2.07
N VAL A 377 11.06 13.08 -2.36
CA VAL A 377 11.97 14.24 -2.31
C VAL A 377 11.54 15.16 -1.16
N THR A 378 12.46 15.39 -0.23
CA THR A 378 12.25 16.24 0.94
C THR A 378 13.38 17.24 1.12
N CYS A 379 13.16 18.29 1.91
CA CYS A 379 14.21 19.20 2.36
C CYS A 379 14.11 19.37 3.88
N LYS A 380 15.25 19.32 4.58
CA LYS A 380 15.29 19.47 6.04
C LYS A 380 14.87 20.87 6.49
N GLU A 381 15.39 21.89 5.80
CA GLU A 381 15.12 23.30 6.07
C GLU A 381 14.24 23.93 4.97
N PRO A 382 13.59 25.08 5.21
CA PRO A 382 12.99 25.87 4.14
C PRO A 382 14.02 26.24 3.06
N ILE A 383 13.64 26.14 1.79
CA ILE A 383 14.44 26.63 0.68
C ILE A 383 14.28 28.15 0.60
N GLU A 384 15.33 28.87 0.95
CA GLU A 384 15.40 30.34 0.90
C GLU A 384 16.04 30.81 -0.41
N ALA A 385 15.27 31.52 -1.24
CA ALA A 385 15.74 32.06 -2.53
C ALA A 385 14.87 33.21 -3.07
N ASN A 386 15.45 34.08 -3.89
CA ASN A 386 14.64 35.07 -4.63
C ASN A 386 13.70 34.40 -5.63
N PHE A 387 14.17 33.35 -6.31
CA PHE A 387 13.41 32.58 -7.26
C PHE A 387 13.66 31.10 -7.03
N PHE A 388 12.59 30.31 -6.99
CA PHE A 388 12.65 28.86 -6.97
C PHE A 388 11.68 28.24 -7.98
N GLY A 389 12.23 27.47 -8.91
CA GLY A 389 11.47 26.72 -9.90
C GLY A 389 11.43 25.22 -9.58
N ILE A 390 10.27 24.59 -9.67
CA ILE A 390 10.16 23.14 -9.54
C ILE A 390 9.27 22.54 -10.62
N ILE A 391 9.76 21.46 -11.23
CA ILE A 391 9.01 20.68 -12.22
C ILE A 391 8.93 19.24 -11.73
N GLN A 392 7.71 18.79 -11.42
CA GLN A 392 7.43 17.38 -11.10
C GLN A 392 6.87 16.65 -12.32
N ASN A 393 7.76 15.92 -13.00
CA ASN A 393 7.49 15.11 -14.19
C ASN A 393 7.41 13.60 -13.88
N GLY A 394 7.57 13.22 -12.61
CA GLY A 394 7.54 11.84 -12.13
C GLY A 394 6.20 11.39 -11.55
N LYS A 395 6.20 10.18 -10.96
CA LYS A 395 5.07 9.59 -10.22
C LYS A 395 5.21 9.69 -8.70
N GLY A 396 6.37 10.14 -8.22
CA GLY A 396 6.69 10.22 -6.79
C GLY A 396 6.06 11.42 -6.10
N GLN A 397 6.28 11.50 -4.80
CA GLN A 397 5.85 12.61 -3.96
C GLN A 397 7.03 13.54 -3.68
N VAL A 398 6.80 14.84 -3.80
CA VAL A 398 7.76 15.89 -3.47
C VAL A 398 7.17 16.75 -2.37
N ASN A 399 7.83 16.82 -1.22
CA ASN A 399 7.41 17.58 -0.04
C ASN A 399 8.48 18.62 0.30
N LEU A 400 8.25 19.89 -0.08
CA LEU A 400 9.21 20.96 0.16
C LEU A 400 8.59 22.11 0.96
N LYS A 401 9.41 22.74 1.80
CA LYS A 401 9.10 24.02 2.44
C LYS A 401 9.93 25.11 1.78
N VAL A 402 9.33 26.26 1.49
CA VAL A 402 9.98 27.37 0.78
C VAL A 402 9.79 28.68 1.53
N ASP A 403 10.76 29.58 1.40
CA ASP A 403 10.63 31.00 1.74
C ASP A 403 11.23 31.81 0.58
N VAL A 404 10.36 32.21 -0.36
CA VAL A 404 10.81 32.72 -1.66
C VAL A 404 10.07 33.98 -2.10
N SER A 405 10.70 34.80 -2.95
CA SER A 405 9.97 35.90 -3.60
C SER A 405 9.10 35.38 -4.75
N ILE A 406 9.63 34.46 -5.56
CA ILE A 406 8.91 33.88 -6.71
C ILE A 406 9.03 32.36 -6.67
N LEU A 407 7.88 31.69 -6.65
CA LEU A 407 7.75 30.24 -6.83
C LEU A 407 7.16 29.94 -8.21
N ASP A 408 7.87 29.17 -9.02
CA ASP A 408 7.35 28.61 -10.27
C ASP A 408 7.22 27.09 -10.12
N ALA A 409 6.00 26.56 -10.04
CA ALA A 409 5.77 25.13 -9.85
C ALA A 409 4.97 24.54 -11.00
N THR A 410 5.46 23.44 -11.59
CA THR A 410 4.79 22.72 -12.66
C THR A 410 4.64 21.24 -12.33
N VAL A 411 3.43 20.71 -12.49
CA VAL A 411 3.12 19.27 -12.42
C VAL A 411 2.66 18.82 -13.79
N THR A 412 3.30 17.80 -14.38
CA THR A 412 2.97 17.36 -15.75
C THR A 412 2.45 15.94 -15.87
N LYS A 413 2.63 15.10 -14.83
CA LYS A 413 2.18 13.70 -14.80
C LYS A 413 1.33 13.44 -13.56
N THR A 414 1.44 12.24 -12.98
CA THR A 414 0.57 11.76 -11.89
C THR A 414 1.17 11.96 -10.49
N GLY A 415 2.36 12.56 -10.38
CA GLY A 415 2.99 12.82 -9.09
C GLY A 415 2.27 13.90 -8.28
N THR A 416 2.52 13.91 -6.97
CA THR A 416 2.02 14.93 -6.05
C THR A 416 3.17 15.86 -5.66
N LEU A 417 2.95 17.16 -5.84
CA LEU A 417 3.86 18.21 -5.43
C LEU A 417 3.24 18.97 -4.27
N ARG A 418 3.75 18.76 -3.05
CA ARG A 418 3.30 19.42 -1.84
C ARG A 418 4.31 20.49 -1.42
N ILE A 419 3.85 21.74 -1.41
CA ILE A 419 4.66 22.91 -1.07
C ILE A 419 4.06 23.63 0.14
N SER A 420 4.90 23.99 1.10
CA SER A 420 4.51 24.78 2.28
C SER A 420 5.46 25.96 2.49
N GLY A 421 5.10 26.92 3.36
CA GLY A 421 5.92 28.08 3.69
C GLY A 421 5.38 29.38 3.09
N SER A 422 6.23 30.24 2.54
CA SER A 422 5.88 31.59 2.06
C SER A 422 6.36 31.87 0.64
N ALA A 423 5.52 32.56 -0.14
CA ALA A 423 5.89 33.11 -1.45
C ALA A 423 5.26 34.49 -1.69
N LEU A 424 6.01 35.49 -2.17
CA LEU A 424 5.37 36.74 -2.61
C LEU A 424 4.53 36.52 -3.87
N LYS A 425 5.05 35.73 -4.82
CA LYS A 425 4.35 35.37 -6.04
C LYS A 425 4.48 33.88 -6.36
N ALA A 426 3.36 33.22 -6.61
CA ALA A 426 3.31 31.80 -6.96
C ALA A 426 2.70 31.60 -8.37
N ASN A 427 3.49 31.09 -9.32
CA ASN A 427 3.00 30.67 -10.64
C ASN A 427 2.90 29.14 -10.66
N ILE A 428 1.67 28.62 -10.59
CA ILE A 428 1.40 27.18 -10.49
C ILE A 428 0.72 26.69 -11.76
N MET A 429 1.30 25.67 -12.38
CA MET A 429 0.75 25.04 -13.58
C MET A 429 0.60 23.53 -13.37
N ASN A 430 -0.58 23.00 -13.65
CA ASN A 430 -0.84 21.57 -13.70
C ASN A 430 -1.35 21.19 -15.09
N THR A 431 -0.58 20.37 -15.81
CA THR A 431 -0.91 19.88 -17.16
C THR A 431 -1.08 18.36 -17.22
N GLY A 432 -1.24 17.70 -16.07
CA GLY A 432 -1.46 16.25 -16.00
C GLY A 432 -2.46 15.86 -14.93
N PRO A 433 -2.64 14.55 -14.67
CA PRO A 433 -3.62 14.07 -13.69
C PRO A 433 -3.18 14.22 -12.21
N GLY A 434 -1.94 14.65 -11.96
CA GLY A 434 -1.36 14.78 -10.62
C GLY A 434 -1.94 15.97 -9.83
N SER A 435 -1.38 16.23 -8.65
CA SER A 435 -1.85 17.29 -7.76
C SER A 435 -0.74 18.24 -7.32
N PHE A 436 -1.08 19.53 -7.26
CA PHE A 436 -0.33 20.51 -6.48
C PHE A 436 -1.05 20.76 -5.15
N GLU A 437 -0.35 20.58 -4.03
CA GLU A 437 -0.88 20.70 -2.67
C GLU A 437 -0.17 21.81 -1.90
N GLY A 438 -0.79 22.99 -1.84
CA GLY A 438 -0.21 24.21 -1.27
C GLY A 438 -1.15 24.95 -0.32
N LEU A 439 -2.01 24.25 0.42
CA LEU A 439 -2.87 24.89 1.44
C LEU A 439 -2.11 25.44 2.65
N ASP A 440 -0.86 25.01 2.82
CA ASP A 440 0.10 25.49 3.82
C ASP A 440 1.20 26.38 3.21
N LEU A 441 1.00 26.85 1.97
CA LEU A 441 1.83 27.86 1.30
C LEU A 441 1.11 29.21 1.34
N GLU A 442 1.64 30.15 2.10
CA GLU A 442 1.14 31.53 2.19
C GLU A 442 1.66 32.34 0.99
N ALA A 443 0.85 32.42 -0.08
CA ALA A 443 1.17 33.22 -1.26
C ALA A 443 0.47 34.59 -1.24
N SER A 444 1.19 35.70 -1.44
CA SER A 444 0.54 37.01 -1.59
C SER A 444 -0.21 37.10 -2.93
N GLU A 445 0.48 36.83 -4.03
CA GLU A 445 -0.08 36.78 -5.38
C GLU A 445 0.04 35.38 -5.99
N ALA A 446 -0.97 34.93 -6.73
CA ALA A 446 -0.90 33.66 -7.45
C ALA A 446 -1.43 33.73 -8.88
N LYS A 447 -0.72 33.05 -9.79
CA LYS A 447 -1.21 32.69 -11.12
C LYS A 447 -1.36 31.17 -11.20
N VAL A 448 -2.58 30.69 -11.43
CA VAL A 448 -2.91 29.27 -11.48
C VAL A 448 -3.34 28.88 -12.89
N THR A 449 -2.85 27.76 -13.40
CA THR A 449 -3.27 27.20 -14.69
C THR A 449 -3.47 25.69 -14.56
N ILE A 450 -4.67 25.20 -14.84
CA ILE A 450 -5.02 23.77 -14.89
C ILE A 450 -5.39 23.46 -16.34
N LYS A 451 -4.75 22.47 -16.96
CA LYS A 451 -5.00 22.10 -18.38
C LYS A 451 -5.55 20.70 -18.60
N ASP A 452 -5.73 19.94 -17.53
CA ASP A 452 -6.16 18.54 -17.56
C ASP A 452 -7.01 18.26 -16.30
N SER A 453 -7.18 16.99 -15.95
CA SER A 453 -7.96 16.48 -14.83
C SER A 453 -7.31 16.66 -13.43
N GLY A 454 -6.07 17.13 -13.37
CA GLY A 454 -5.34 17.31 -12.11
C GLY A 454 -5.83 18.45 -11.23
N GLY A 455 -5.56 18.32 -9.93
CA GLY A 455 -6.00 19.29 -8.91
C GLY A 455 -4.92 20.29 -8.52
N ILE A 456 -5.32 21.51 -8.17
CA ILE A 456 -4.46 22.48 -7.49
C ILE A 456 -5.17 22.94 -6.22
N SER A 457 -4.49 22.86 -5.08
CA SER A 457 -4.93 23.48 -3.84
C SER A 457 -3.90 24.51 -3.38
N ILE A 458 -4.35 25.74 -3.04
CA ILE A 458 -3.45 26.85 -2.72
C ILE A 458 -4.10 27.84 -1.75
N GLN A 459 -3.30 28.46 -0.87
CA GLN A 459 -3.69 29.62 -0.09
C GLN A 459 -3.16 30.91 -0.74
N VAL A 460 -4.04 31.91 -0.92
CA VAL A 460 -3.67 33.20 -1.54
C VAL A 460 -4.32 34.36 -0.78
N GLU A 461 -3.54 35.40 -0.48
CA GLU A 461 -3.99 36.53 0.35
C GLU A 461 -4.48 37.72 -0.47
N ASP A 462 -3.71 38.21 -1.45
CA ASP A 462 -3.95 39.51 -2.10
C ASP A 462 -4.60 39.42 -3.48
N GLU A 463 -3.96 38.73 -4.44
CA GLU A 463 -4.42 38.66 -5.84
C GLU A 463 -4.31 37.24 -6.42
N LEU A 464 -5.39 36.78 -7.09
CA LEU A 464 -5.41 35.51 -7.81
C LEU A 464 -5.83 35.70 -9.27
N ASN A 465 -5.08 35.07 -10.16
CA ASN A 465 -5.39 34.94 -11.58
C ASN A 465 -5.42 33.46 -11.97
N ALA A 466 -6.58 32.91 -12.31
CA ALA A 466 -6.76 31.47 -12.54
C ALA A 466 -7.33 31.17 -13.93
N PHE A 467 -6.74 30.18 -14.60
CA PHE A 467 -7.14 29.66 -15.90
C PHE A 467 -7.39 28.15 -15.78
N LEU A 468 -8.61 27.71 -16.05
CA LEU A 468 -8.99 26.30 -15.99
C LEU A 468 -9.42 25.87 -17.40
N GLU A 469 -8.50 25.16 -18.08
CA GLU A 469 -8.62 24.60 -19.42
C GLU A 469 -8.76 23.06 -19.29
N GLY A 470 -9.80 22.55 -18.62
CA GLY A 470 -10.00 21.11 -18.40
C GLY A 470 -10.93 20.78 -17.22
N ASP A 471 -11.07 19.49 -16.90
CA ASP A 471 -11.97 18.99 -15.83
C ASP A 471 -11.36 19.02 -14.42
N GLY A 472 -10.14 19.54 -14.27
CA GLY A 472 -9.44 19.62 -12.98
C GLY A 472 -10.04 20.66 -12.02
N ASN A 473 -9.72 20.52 -10.74
CA ASN A 473 -10.31 21.33 -9.68
C ASN A 473 -9.29 22.27 -9.01
N LEU A 474 -9.73 23.50 -8.72
CA LEU A 474 -9.00 24.47 -7.90
C LEU A 474 -9.64 24.59 -6.52
N GLN A 475 -8.89 24.25 -5.46
CA GLN A 475 -9.26 24.50 -4.08
C GLN A 475 -8.49 25.72 -3.55
N LEU A 476 -9.23 26.78 -3.19
CA LEU A 476 -8.65 28.04 -2.72
C LEU A 476 -8.90 28.23 -1.22
N LYS A 477 -7.86 28.61 -0.48
CA LYS A 477 -7.93 29.15 0.89
C LYS A 477 -7.53 30.63 0.85
N GLY A 478 -8.17 31.46 1.68
CA GLY A 478 -7.99 32.92 1.66
C GLY A 478 -9.11 33.66 0.93
N LYS A 479 -8.98 34.99 0.81
CA LYS A 479 -9.97 35.87 0.15
C LYS A 479 -9.31 36.87 -0.80
N PRO A 480 -8.56 36.41 -1.82
CA PRO A 480 -7.83 37.29 -2.72
C PRO A 480 -8.78 38.04 -3.65
N ARG A 481 -8.31 39.17 -4.19
CA ARG A 481 -8.97 39.84 -5.31
C ARG A 481 -8.76 39.01 -6.58
N LEU A 482 -9.85 38.64 -7.24
CA LEU A 482 -9.79 37.91 -8.51
C LEU A 482 -9.55 38.89 -9.65
N ARG A 483 -8.40 38.78 -10.33
CA ARG A 483 -8.07 39.64 -11.48
C ARG A 483 -8.65 39.12 -12.78
N ARG A 484 -8.59 37.80 -12.99
CA ARG A 484 -9.21 37.10 -14.13
C ARG A 484 -9.46 35.65 -13.74
N PHE A 485 -10.66 35.17 -14.05
CA PHE A 485 -11.08 33.78 -13.86
C PHE A 485 -11.76 33.33 -15.14
N THR A 486 -11.29 32.24 -15.75
CA THR A 486 -11.87 31.69 -16.98
C THR A 486 -11.97 30.17 -16.82
N MET A 487 -13.15 29.65 -17.13
CA MET A 487 -13.53 28.24 -17.07
C MET A 487 -14.22 27.93 -18.39
N ASP A 488 -13.67 27.00 -19.16
CA ASP A 488 -14.22 26.55 -20.45
C ASP A 488 -15.27 25.46 -20.30
#